data_AF-A0AAJ2R8R5-F1
#
_entry.id   AF-A0AAJ2R8R5-F1
#
_cell.length_a   1.000
_cell.length_b   1.000
_cell.length_c   1.000
_cell.angle_alpha   90.00
_cell.angle_beta   90.00
_cell.angle_gamma   90.00
#
_symmetry.space_group_name_H-M   'P 1'
#
loop_
_entity.id
_entity.type
_entity.pdbx_description
1 polymer ?
#
loop_
_entity_poly.entity_id
_entity_poly.type
_entity_poly.pdbx_seq_one_letter_code
_entity_poly.pdbx_strand_id
1 'polypeptide(L)'
;MASYRGLGIRRWRAGSWLCAGLLLLPIAVIFFQAFFAGGAGFIPLWRSVLPTYLLNSLGVVVGTVSLSLAFGLPAAWLMTSYRFPGQRLLRWMLCLPLAVPPYLAAYIYADLLDDAGPVRRWLRQAFSPHSAVDDWFPPIRSSGGACMILALTLYPYVYLLARKALLELPAALTHSARLLNHSPDGILRRVTLPLIWPAVAVGALLAAAEALGDFGAVSYLAPATLTTAVYDAWLGNGDRGTAMRISAIMLPLVFLIVTAAFYSRRRQMLYQKNPGQARDNVPALSGIKKILAQGYCWGLILLAAGIPCMMLINWSFRYFTHAWSAVFFHYALNSVLLSALAAGITLLVSLLLVFYSRLGGRPSTETMLGLAGLGYAVPGTALAIGLLIPLAAFDRGVNALAGMLSLPLPGLLLSGSIVALVFAYSVRFCAMMIVSIDGGMAKIPGSLDMASRMLQGTPGRMFKRVHWPLLRRSVLTGTLLVFIESMQELNASLLLRPLHFDTLATYVFTFVVDEQLEQAALPALMLVLVGLVPVIWLNAVLENKR
;
A
#
# COMPACT_ATOMS: atom_id res chain seq x y z
N MET A 1 -2.07 -42.90 8.62
CA MET A 1 -2.71 -41.71 8.03
C MET A 1 -4.12 -41.38 8.60
N ALA A 2 -4.52 -41.86 9.80
CA ALA A 2 -5.93 -41.77 10.25
C ALA A 2 -6.23 -41.34 11.71
N SER A 3 -5.27 -40.99 12.58
CA SER A 3 -5.54 -40.99 14.03
C SER A 3 -5.83 -39.64 14.75
N TYR A 4 -5.91 -38.48 14.08
CA TYR A 4 -6.27 -37.20 14.75
C TYR A 4 -7.22 -36.32 13.92
N ARG A 5 -8.30 -36.91 13.37
CA ARG A 5 -9.37 -36.17 12.68
C ARG A 5 -10.42 -35.53 13.62
N GLY A 6 -10.30 -35.69 14.95
CA GLY A 6 -11.35 -35.34 15.91
C GLY A 6 -11.28 -33.90 16.42
N LEU A 7 -12.37 -33.13 16.21
CA LEU A 7 -12.77 -31.85 16.82
C LEU A 7 -11.84 -30.63 16.71
N GLY A 8 -10.53 -30.75 16.96
CA GLY A 8 -9.60 -29.63 16.95
C GLY A 8 -9.56 -28.92 15.60
N ILE A 9 -9.28 -29.66 14.52
CA ILE A 9 -9.20 -29.12 13.15
C ILE A 9 -10.54 -28.53 12.68
N ARG A 10 -11.68 -29.06 13.15
CA ARG A 10 -13.01 -28.52 12.81
C ARG A 10 -13.22 -27.12 13.36
N ARG A 11 -12.75 -26.84 14.59
CA ARG A 11 -12.82 -25.50 15.20
C ARG A 11 -11.96 -24.50 14.44
N TRP A 12 -10.73 -24.86 14.08
CA TRP A 12 -9.85 -24.03 13.24
C TRP A 12 -10.49 -23.78 11.88
N ARG A 13 -11.05 -24.80 11.23
CA ARG A 13 -11.75 -24.67 9.94
C ARG A 13 -12.91 -23.68 10.03
N ALA A 14 -13.81 -23.85 11.00
CA ALA A 14 -14.99 -23.00 11.15
C ALA A 14 -14.58 -21.54 11.41
N GLY A 15 -13.62 -21.33 12.32
CA GLY A 15 -13.09 -19.99 12.62
C GLY A 15 -12.46 -19.34 11.39
N SER A 16 -11.61 -20.08 10.65
CA SER A 16 -10.92 -19.53 9.47
C SER A 16 -11.89 -19.16 8.35
N TRP A 17 -12.89 -19.99 8.07
CA TRP A 17 -13.91 -19.65 7.07
C TRP A 17 -14.83 -18.51 7.51
N LEU A 18 -15.16 -18.43 8.80
CA LEU A 18 -15.91 -17.30 9.35
C LEU A 18 -15.12 -15.99 9.19
N CYS A 19 -13.84 -15.98 9.58
CA CYS A 19 -12.97 -14.82 9.41
C CYS A 19 -12.83 -14.44 7.93
N ALA A 20 -12.58 -15.41 7.03
CA ALA A 20 -12.51 -15.14 5.60
C ALA A 20 -13.83 -14.57 5.04
N GLY A 21 -14.98 -15.10 5.49
CA GLY A 21 -16.30 -14.58 5.14
C GLY A 21 -16.52 -13.14 5.62
N LEU A 22 -16.12 -12.82 6.86
CA LEU A 22 -16.19 -11.45 7.39
C LEU A 22 -15.29 -10.50 6.60
N LEU A 23 -14.09 -10.91 6.21
CA LEU A 23 -13.19 -10.07 5.41
C LEU A 23 -13.72 -9.81 3.99
N LEU A 24 -14.47 -10.75 3.42
CA LEU A 24 -15.12 -10.62 2.11
C LEU A 24 -16.44 -9.86 2.14
N LEU A 25 -17.00 -9.66 3.33
CA LEU A 25 -18.30 -9.04 3.52
C LEU A 25 -18.47 -7.70 2.78
N PRO A 26 -17.57 -6.71 2.89
CA PRO A 26 -17.74 -5.44 2.19
C PRO A 26 -17.74 -5.60 0.65
N ILE A 27 -16.95 -6.51 0.11
CA ILE A 27 -16.93 -6.80 -1.34
C ILE A 27 -18.28 -7.39 -1.77
N ALA A 28 -18.80 -8.35 -1.01
CA ALA A 28 -20.10 -8.96 -1.29
C ALA A 28 -21.23 -7.92 -1.25
N VAL A 29 -21.19 -7.00 -0.28
CA VAL A 29 -22.16 -5.90 -0.16
C VAL A 29 -22.07 -4.92 -1.32
N ILE A 30 -20.85 -4.59 -1.79
CA ILE A 30 -20.65 -3.73 -2.97
C ILE A 30 -21.33 -4.31 -4.19
N PHE A 31 -21.06 -5.58 -4.51
CA PHE A 31 -21.70 -6.22 -5.65
C PHE A 31 -23.21 -6.33 -5.47
N PHE A 32 -23.69 -6.77 -4.30
CA PHE A 32 -25.12 -6.87 -4.04
C PHE A 32 -25.82 -5.53 -4.24
N GLN A 33 -25.35 -4.46 -3.58
CA GLN A 33 -26.00 -3.16 -3.66
C GLN A 33 -25.86 -2.50 -5.03
N ALA A 34 -24.81 -2.80 -5.81
CA ALA A 34 -24.68 -2.27 -7.16
C ALA A 34 -25.87 -2.67 -8.06
N PHE A 35 -26.39 -3.90 -7.89
CA PHE A 35 -27.55 -4.39 -8.65
C PHE A 35 -28.89 -4.00 -8.02
N PHE A 36 -29.00 -4.00 -6.68
CA PHE A 36 -30.28 -3.89 -5.99
C PHE A 36 -30.58 -2.51 -5.38
N ALA A 37 -29.58 -1.66 -5.15
CA ALA A 37 -29.82 -0.31 -4.63
C ALA A 37 -30.34 0.62 -5.73
N GLY A 38 -31.26 1.52 -5.34
CA GLY A 38 -31.62 2.68 -6.16
C GLY A 38 -30.39 3.58 -6.35
N GLY A 39 -30.15 4.02 -7.59
CA GLY A 39 -29.02 4.89 -7.95
C GLY A 39 -29.43 5.77 -9.11
N ALA A 40 -30.24 6.78 -8.83
CA ALA A 40 -30.84 7.66 -9.84
C ALA A 40 -29.77 8.47 -10.59
N GLY A 41 -28.67 8.82 -9.91
CA GLY A 41 -27.55 9.55 -10.50
C GLY A 41 -26.68 8.73 -11.47
N PHE A 42 -26.76 7.40 -11.44
CA PHE A 42 -25.86 6.55 -12.23
C PHE A 42 -26.06 6.67 -13.75
N ILE A 43 -27.31 6.65 -14.23
CA ILE A 43 -27.58 6.72 -15.68
C ILE A 43 -27.13 8.07 -16.27
N PRO A 44 -27.44 9.24 -15.64
CA PRO A 44 -26.90 10.52 -16.05
C PRO A 44 -25.37 10.56 -16.05
N LEU A 45 -24.71 10.05 -15.00
CA LEU A 45 -23.25 10.00 -14.92
C LEU A 45 -22.64 9.12 -16.02
N TRP A 46 -23.24 7.94 -16.28
CA TRP A 46 -22.80 7.03 -17.34
C TRP A 46 -22.76 7.71 -18.72
N ARG A 47 -23.75 8.55 -19.01
CA ARG A 47 -23.87 9.25 -20.29
C ARG A 47 -23.01 10.49 -20.42
N SER A 48 -22.60 11.11 -19.31
CA SER A 48 -21.91 12.40 -19.29
C SER A 48 -20.43 12.27 -18.93
N VAL A 49 -20.13 11.96 -17.68
CA VAL A 49 -18.79 12.13 -17.09
C VAL A 49 -18.10 10.82 -16.71
N LEU A 50 -18.83 9.70 -16.57
CA LEU A 50 -18.24 8.42 -16.18
C LEU A 50 -17.19 7.88 -17.18
N PRO A 51 -17.38 7.99 -18.51
CA PRO A 51 -16.33 7.62 -19.46
C PRO A 51 -15.05 8.44 -19.25
N THR A 52 -15.17 9.73 -18.94
CA THR A 52 -14.05 10.61 -18.61
C THR A 52 -13.37 10.16 -17.31
N TYR A 53 -14.13 9.87 -16.25
CA TYR A 53 -13.59 9.31 -15.01
C TYR A 53 -12.82 8.01 -15.24
N LEU A 54 -13.34 7.10 -16.07
CA LEU A 54 -12.70 5.83 -16.41
C LEU A 54 -11.39 6.05 -17.20
N LEU A 55 -11.42 6.86 -18.26
CA LEU A 55 -10.25 7.13 -19.10
C LEU A 55 -9.16 7.87 -18.31
N ASN A 56 -9.52 8.85 -17.49
CA ASN A 56 -8.57 9.54 -16.63
C ASN A 56 -7.95 8.61 -15.59
N SER A 57 -8.73 7.71 -14.99
CA SER A 57 -8.20 6.72 -14.03
C SER A 57 -7.20 5.78 -14.71
N LEU A 58 -7.53 5.28 -15.90
CA LEU A 58 -6.60 4.45 -16.68
C LEU A 58 -5.36 5.25 -17.09
N GLY A 59 -5.51 6.51 -17.51
CA GLY A 59 -4.42 7.40 -17.84
C GLY A 59 -3.48 7.65 -16.66
N VAL A 60 -4.03 7.92 -15.48
CA VAL A 60 -3.27 8.11 -14.24
C VAL A 60 -2.52 6.83 -13.85
N VAL A 61 -3.17 5.67 -13.92
CA VAL A 61 -2.53 4.38 -13.61
C VAL A 61 -1.39 4.08 -14.60
N VAL A 62 -1.66 4.15 -15.90
CA VAL A 62 -0.66 3.84 -16.94
C VAL A 62 0.49 4.84 -16.89
N GLY A 63 0.22 6.13 -16.75
CA GLY A 63 1.24 7.17 -16.62
C GLY A 63 2.10 7.00 -15.38
N THR A 64 1.48 6.77 -14.22
CA THR A 64 2.17 6.52 -12.95
C THR A 64 3.07 5.30 -13.03
N VAL A 65 2.58 4.18 -13.56
CA VAL A 65 3.34 2.93 -13.69
C VAL A 65 4.50 3.11 -14.66
N SER A 66 4.28 3.77 -15.79
CA SER A 66 5.32 4.01 -16.81
C SER A 66 6.47 4.84 -16.24
N LEU A 67 6.14 5.93 -15.53
CA LEU A 67 7.12 6.76 -14.84
C LEU A 67 7.81 6.01 -13.68
N SER A 68 7.05 5.23 -12.90
CA SER A 68 7.60 4.40 -11.82
C SER A 68 8.60 3.37 -12.34
N LEU A 69 8.35 2.77 -13.50
CA LEU A 69 9.31 1.89 -14.19
C LEU A 69 10.54 2.68 -14.63
N ALA A 70 10.35 3.87 -15.21
CA ALA A 70 11.43 4.75 -15.65
C ALA A 70 12.32 5.26 -14.49
N PHE A 71 11.78 5.36 -13.27
CA PHE A 71 12.54 5.74 -12.07
C PHE A 71 13.14 4.54 -11.34
N GLY A 72 12.32 3.53 -11.06
CA GLY A 72 12.71 2.40 -10.22
C GLY A 72 13.64 1.39 -10.91
N LEU A 73 13.44 1.11 -12.19
CA LEU A 73 14.23 0.08 -12.89
C LEU A 73 15.68 0.51 -13.14
N PRO A 74 15.98 1.75 -13.61
CA PRO A 74 17.35 2.20 -13.74
C PRO A 74 18.04 2.34 -12.38
N ALA A 75 17.32 2.84 -11.35
CA ALA A 75 17.86 2.90 -10.00
C ALA A 75 18.22 1.50 -9.47
N ALA A 76 17.37 0.50 -9.68
CA ALA A 76 17.64 -0.88 -9.30
C ALA A 76 18.87 -1.42 -10.03
N TRP A 77 18.94 -1.22 -11.35
CA TRP A 77 20.07 -1.63 -12.19
C TRP A 77 21.39 -1.01 -11.74
N LEU A 78 21.43 0.31 -11.54
CA LEU A 78 22.62 1.04 -11.08
C LEU A 78 23.09 0.50 -9.72
N MET A 79 22.15 0.27 -8.81
CA MET A 79 22.44 -0.16 -7.44
C MET A 79 22.86 -1.62 -7.32
N THR A 80 22.64 -2.46 -8.34
CA THR A 80 23.07 -3.88 -8.34
C THR A 80 24.25 -4.16 -9.27
N SER A 81 24.34 -3.44 -10.38
CA SER A 81 25.27 -3.76 -11.47
C SER A 81 26.57 -2.97 -11.40
N TYR A 82 26.64 -1.92 -10.59
CA TYR A 82 27.82 -1.07 -10.45
C TYR A 82 28.18 -0.75 -9.00
N ARG A 83 29.44 -0.37 -8.78
CA ARG A 83 29.93 0.19 -7.51
C ARG A 83 30.27 1.67 -7.66
N PHE A 84 29.78 2.49 -6.73
CA PHE A 84 30.08 3.93 -6.65
C PHE A 84 29.92 4.43 -5.20
N PRO A 85 30.57 5.55 -4.81
CA PRO A 85 30.52 6.02 -3.43
C PRO A 85 29.12 6.48 -3.03
N GLY A 86 28.77 6.32 -1.76
CA GLY A 86 27.44 6.61 -1.22
C GLY A 86 26.39 5.52 -1.42
N GLN A 87 26.73 4.42 -2.12
CA GLN A 87 25.79 3.33 -2.42
C GLN A 87 25.22 2.60 -1.18
N ARG A 88 25.92 2.60 -0.04
CA ARG A 88 25.38 2.06 1.22
C ARG A 88 24.17 2.87 1.69
N LEU A 89 24.30 4.19 1.64
CA LEU A 89 23.28 5.14 2.06
C LEU A 89 22.11 5.15 1.05
N LEU A 90 22.41 5.25 -0.25
CA LEU A 90 21.41 5.23 -1.32
C LEU A 90 20.53 3.97 -1.33
N ARG A 91 21.05 2.82 -0.87
CA ARG A 91 20.32 1.54 -0.86
C ARG A 91 18.99 1.61 -0.13
N TRP A 92 18.97 2.26 1.02
CA TRP A 92 17.76 2.44 1.81
C TRP A 92 17.12 3.80 1.54
N MET A 93 17.91 4.83 1.20
CA MET A 93 17.35 6.15 0.90
C MET A 93 16.42 6.15 -0.33
N LEU A 94 16.68 5.30 -1.33
CA LEU A 94 15.80 5.10 -2.49
C LEU A 94 14.44 4.47 -2.13
N CYS A 95 14.26 4.03 -0.88
CA CYS A 95 13.00 3.51 -0.36
C CYS A 95 12.24 4.53 0.50
N LEU A 96 12.85 5.68 0.85
CA LEU A 96 12.22 6.73 1.66
C LEU A 96 10.93 7.30 1.09
N PRO A 97 10.77 7.43 -0.24
CA PRO A 97 9.53 8.01 -0.77
C PRO A 97 8.26 7.24 -0.38
N LEU A 98 8.35 5.94 -0.04
CA LEU A 98 7.21 5.17 0.47
C LEU A 98 6.69 5.70 1.82
N ALA A 99 7.52 6.42 2.57
CA ALA A 99 7.12 7.00 3.84
C ALA A 99 6.38 8.33 3.67
N VAL A 100 6.44 8.96 2.49
CA VAL A 100 5.82 10.25 2.21
C VAL A 100 4.43 10.00 1.63
N PRO A 101 3.34 10.35 2.35
CA PRO A 101 1.99 10.23 1.82
C PRO A 101 1.81 11.00 0.51
N PRO A 102 1.22 10.41 -0.55
CA PRO A 102 1.09 11.07 -1.85
C PRO A 102 0.35 12.41 -1.81
N TYR A 103 -0.67 12.54 -0.96
CA TYR A 103 -1.42 13.79 -0.81
C TYR A 103 -0.57 14.92 -0.22
N LEU A 104 0.39 14.60 0.67
CA LEU A 104 1.36 15.58 1.19
C LEU A 104 2.34 16.01 0.11
N ALA A 105 2.86 15.05 -0.66
CA ALA A 105 3.72 15.37 -1.80
C ALA A 105 2.97 16.24 -2.82
N ALA A 106 1.71 15.92 -3.11
CA ALA A 106 0.86 16.69 -4.03
C ALA A 106 0.69 18.14 -3.57
N TYR A 107 0.38 18.36 -2.28
CA TYR A 107 0.30 19.71 -1.72
C TYR A 107 1.61 20.48 -1.87
N ILE A 108 2.71 19.89 -1.38
CA ILE A 108 4.00 20.57 -1.33
C ILE A 108 4.48 20.94 -2.74
N TYR A 109 4.28 20.04 -3.70
CA TYR A 109 4.64 20.31 -5.09
C TYR A 109 3.71 21.30 -5.76
N ALA A 110 2.42 21.33 -5.42
CA ALA A 110 1.55 22.41 -5.88
C ALA A 110 2.03 23.74 -5.31
N ASP A 111 2.19 23.88 -3.99
CA ASP A 111 2.70 25.13 -3.39
C ASP A 111 4.01 25.61 -4.05
N LEU A 112 4.90 24.68 -4.41
CA LEU A 112 6.16 24.97 -5.07
C LEU A 112 6.01 25.39 -6.55
N LEU A 113 5.16 24.69 -7.31
CA LEU A 113 5.08 24.73 -8.78
C LEU A 113 3.81 25.37 -9.34
N ASP A 114 2.85 25.77 -8.51
CA ASP A 114 1.64 26.46 -8.96
C ASP A 114 1.98 27.86 -9.50
N ASP A 115 1.02 28.53 -10.12
CA ASP A 115 1.22 29.84 -10.76
C ASP A 115 1.83 30.89 -9.80
N ALA A 116 1.44 30.87 -8.52
CA ALA A 116 1.96 31.73 -7.46
C ALA A 116 3.22 31.15 -6.77
N GLY A 117 3.59 29.91 -7.09
CA GLY A 117 4.67 29.18 -6.45
C GLY A 117 6.04 29.85 -6.62
N PRO A 118 6.97 29.65 -5.66
CA PRO A 118 8.30 30.26 -5.69
C PRO A 118 9.11 29.85 -6.93
N VAL A 119 8.94 28.63 -7.45
CA VAL A 119 9.69 28.17 -8.64
C VAL A 119 9.25 28.91 -9.89
N ARG A 120 7.93 29.04 -10.12
CA ARG A 120 7.43 29.79 -11.30
C ARG A 120 7.68 31.29 -11.18
N ARG A 121 7.59 31.86 -9.96
CA ARG A 121 8.04 33.24 -9.70
C ARG A 121 9.50 33.45 -10.05
N TRP A 122 10.39 32.54 -9.63
CA TRP A 122 11.81 32.61 -9.96
C TRP A 122 12.06 32.45 -11.46
N LEU A 123 11.39 31.52 -12.15
CA LEU A 123 11.49 31.35 -13.60
C LEU A 123 11.07 32.60 -14.37
N ARG A 124 9.97 33.26 -13.99
CA ARG A 124 9.52 34.53 -14.59
C ARG A 124 10.55 35.64 -14.42
N GLN A 125 11.22 35.71 -13.26
CA GLN A 125 12.28 36.68 -13.02
C GLN A 125 13.55 36.38 -13.83
N ALA A 126 13.90 35.10 -13.99
CA ALA A 126 15.12 34.68 -14.68
C ALA A 126 15.03 34.80 -16.22
N PHE A 127 13.86 34.50 -16.81
CA PHE A 127 13.68 34.45 -18.27
C PHE A 127 12.98 35.69 -18.87
N SER A 128 12.93 36.81 -18.12
CA SER A 128 12.24 38.09 -18.42
C SER A 128 10.72 38.13 -18.12
N PRO A 129 10.17 39.30 -17.71
CA PRO A 129 8.74 39.46 -17.36
C PRO A 129 7.74 39.17 -18.49
N HIS A 130 8.22 39.16 -19.74
CA HIS A 130 7.43 38.86 -20.95
C HIS A 130 7.61 37.42 -21.45
N SER A 131 8.36 36.58 -20.74
CA SER A 131 8.48 35.18 -21.14
C SER A 131 7.16 34.46 -20.93
N ALA A 132 6.76 33.73 -21.97
CA ALA A 132 5.66 32.77 -22.05
C ALA A 132 5.86 31.55 -21.12
N VAL A 133 6.45 31.73 -19.92
CA VAL A 133 6.62 30.65 -18.93
C VAL A 133 5.29 29.98 -18.63
N ASP A 134 4.22 30.77 -18.56
CA ASP A 134 2.88 30.24 -18.31
C ASP A 134 2.31 29.45 -19.50
N ASP A 135 2.84 29.62 -20.72
CA ASP A 135 2.40 28.88 -21.91
C ASP A 135 3.10 27.52 -22.07
N TRP A 136 4.37 27.39 -21.63
CA TRP A 136 5.14 26.13 -21.78
C TRP A 136 5.30 25.33 -20.48
N PHE A 137 5.16 25.95 -19.31
CA PHE A 137 5.31 25.25 -18.04
C PHE A 137 4.05 24.40 -17.75
N PRO A 138 4.18 23.08 -17.58
CA PRO A 138 3.01 22.22 -17.42
C PRO A 138 2.31 22.49 -16.07
N PRO A 139 0.97 22.62 -16.06
CA PRO A 139 0.24 22.83 -14.82
C PRO A 139 0.35 21.61 -13.91
N ILE A 140 0.71 21.85 -12.64
CA ILE A 140 0.86 20.78 -11.64
C ILE A 140 -0.49 20.15 -11.26
N ARG A 141 -1.56 20.95 -11.20
CA ARG A 141 -2.94 20.50 -11.02
C ARG A 141 -3.50 19.94 -12.33
N SER A 142 -2.97 18.78 -12.71
CA SER A 142 -3.34 18.07 -13.94
C SER A 142 -3.18 16.56 -13.77
N SER A 143 -3.71 15.79 -14.71
CA SER A 143 -3.48 14.33 -14.76
C SER A 143 -1.98 13.99 -14.89
N GLY A 144 -1.21 14.79 -15.64
CA GLY A 144 0.24 14.62 -15.77
C GLY A 144 0.99 14.89 -14.47
N GLY A 145 0.60 15.95 -13.73
CA GLY A 145 1.12 16.23 -12.40
C GLY A 145 0.82 15.09 -11.41
N ALA A 146 -0.41 14.58 -11.41
CA ALA A 146 -0.79 13.43 -10.58
C ALA A 146 0.04 12.19 -10.91
N CYS A 147 0.25 11.87 -12.20
CA CYS A 147 1.14 10.78 -12.61
C CYS A 147 2.56 10.95 -12.07
N MET A 148 3.11 12.15 -12.13
CA MET A 148 4.48 12.44 -11.66
C MET A 148 4.61 12.27 -10.15
N ILE A 149 3.70 12.87 -9.37
CA ILE A 149 3.73 12.80 -7.90
C ILE A 149 3.51 11.39 -7.40
N LEU A 150 2.52 10.68 -7.95
CA LEU A 150 2.30 9.27 -7.63
C LEU A 150 3.51 8.42 -8.05
N ALA A 151 4.13 8.68 -9.20
CA ALA A 151 5.31 7.91 -9.60
C ALA A 151 6.52 8.16 -8.70
N LEU A 152 6.76 9.41 -8.27
CA LEU A 152 7.84 9.75 -7.34
C LEU A 152 7.67 9.06 -5.99
N THR A 153 6.44 8.91 -5.51
CA THR A 153 6.15 8.24 -4.23
C THR A 153 6.10 6.71 -4.36
N LEU A 154 5.63 6.17 -5.49
CA LEU A 154 5.38 4.74 -5.70
C LEU A 154 6.47 3.97 -6.46
N TYR A 155 7.44 4.63 -7.13
CA TYR A 155 8.56 3.93 -7.79
C TYR A 155 9.35 2.98 -6.89
N PRO A 156 9.46 3.18 -5.55
CA PRO A 156 10.23 2.27 -4.72
C PRO A 156 9.70 0.82 -4.75
N TYR A 157 8.42 0.59 -5.04
CA TYR A 157 7.87 -0.76 -5.25
C TYR A 157 8.58 -1.49 -6.40
N VAL A 158 8.78 -0.79 -7.52
CA VAL A 158 9.52 -1.31 -8.67
C VAL A 158 10.99 -1.49 -8.30
N TYR A 159 11.61 -0.48 -7.68
CA TYR A 159 13.01 -0.51 -7.27
C TYR A 159 13.33 -1.73 -6.40
N LEU A 160 12.56 -1.94 -5.33
CA LEU A 160 12.78 -3.00 -4.36
C LEU A 160 12.71 -4.39 -4.99
N LEU A 161 11.66 -4.65 -5.77
CA LEU A 161 11.43 -5.97 -6.36
C LEU A 161 12.39 -6.25 -7.52
N ALA A 162 12.66 -5.26 -8.38
CA ALA A 162 13.65 -5.38 -9.43
C ALA A 162 15.05 -5.62 -8.85
N ARG A 163 15.45 -4.83 -7.85
CA ARG A 163 16.75 -4.96 -7.18
C ARG A 163 16.90 -6.32 -6.50
N LYS A 164 15.88 -6.78 -5.78
CA LYS A 164 15.91 -8.10 -5.15
C LYS A 164 16.10 -9.21 -6.20
N ALA A 165 15.31 -9.18 -7.28
CA ALA A 165 15.43 -10.17 -8.35
C ALA A 165 16.81 -10.15 -9.02
N LEU A 166 17.37 -8.96 -9.25
CA LEU A 166 18.72 -8.78 -9.80
C LEU A 166 19.82 -9.36 -8.89
N LEU A 167 19.66 -9.26 -7.57
CA LEU A 167 20.60 -9.82 -6.59
C LEU A 167 20.48 -11.34 -6.45
N GLU A 168 19.29 -11.90 -6.69
CA GLU A 168 19.04 -13.35 -6.60
C GLU A 168 19.40 -14.10 -7.89
N LEU A 169 19.68 -13.41 -8.99
CA LEU A 169 20.11 -14.01 -10.25
C LEU A 169 21.46 -14.76 -10.11
N PRO A 170 21.54 -16.05 -10.48
CA PRO A 170 22.79 -16.79 -10.46
C PRO A 170 23.85 -16.19 -11.39
N ALA A 171 25.08 -15.99 -10.87
CA ALA A 171 26.21 -15.52 -11.68
C ALA A 171 26.53 -16.45 -12.86
N ALA A 172 26.27 -17.75 -12.72
CA ALA A 172 26.47 -18.77 -13.75
C ALA A 172 25.73 -18.47 -15.06
N LEU A 173 24.53 -17.87 -15.01
CA LEU A 173 23.78 -17.49 -16.21
C LEU A 173 24.50 -16.39 -16.99
N THR A 174 25.04 -15.40 -16.28
CA THR A 174 25.82 -14.32 -16.89
C THR A 174 27.17 -14.81 -17.43
N HIS A 175 27.82 -15.76 -16.76
CA HIS A 175 29.08 -16.35 -17.24
C HIS A 175 28.85 -17.21 -18.48
N SER A 176 27.81 -18.05 -18.48
CA SER A 176 27.44 -18.89 -19.63
C SER A 176 27.11 -18.05 -20.86
N ALA A 177 26.38 -16.94 -20.69
CA ALA A 177 26.08 -16.03 -21.78
C ALA A 177 27.34 -15.34 -22.35
N ARG A 178 28.34 -15.02 -21.52
CA ARG A 178 29.64 -14.51 -21.98
C ARG A 178 30.43 -15.56 -22.76
N LEU A 179 30.40 -16.83 -22.33
CA LEU A 179 31.03 -17.93 -23.06
C LEU A 179 30.41 -18.16 -24.43
N LEU A 180 29.12 -17.84 -24.60
CA LEU A 180 28.41 -17.85 -25.88
C LEU A 180 28.63 -16.55 -26.70
N ASN A 181 29.66 -15.76 -26.39
CA ASN A 181 30.02 -14.50 -27.07
C ASN A 181 28.91 -13.42 -27.08
N HIS A 182 28.01 -13.41 -26.08
CA HIS A 182 27.08 -12.29 -25.94
C HIS A 182 27.76 -11.05 -25.33
N SER A 183 27.50 -9.89 -25.96
CA SER A 183 27.89 -8.58 -25.43
C SER A 183 27.12 -8.24 -24.14
N PRO A 184 27.61 -7.29 -23.31
CA PRO A 184 26.92 -6.88 -22.08
C PRO A 184 25.47 -6.43 -22.29
N ASP A 185 25.17 -5.72 -23.38
CA ASP A 185 23.81 -5.33 -23.76
C ASP A 185 22.98 -6.55 -24.20
N GLY A 186 23.59 -7.49 -24.93
CA GLY A 186 22.96 -8.76 -25.29
C GLY A 186 22.57 -9.58 -24.05
N ILE A 187 23.44 -9.65 -23.05
CA ILE A 187 23.17 -10.32 -21.76
C ILE A 187 22.07 -9.60 -21.00
N LEU A 188 22.06 -8.27 -20.98
CA LEU A 188 20.99 -7.49 -20.35
C LEU A 188 19.63 -7.81 -21.00
N ARG A 189 19.52 -7.66 -22.32
CA ARG A 189 18.24 -7.76 -23.04
C ARG A 189 17.72 -9.19 -23.15
N ARG A 190 18.60 -10.18 -23.35
CA ARG A 190 18.19 -11.58 -23.63
C ARG A 190 18.18 -12.49 -22.41
N VAL A 191 18.96 -12.16 -21.38
CA VAL A 191 19.07 -13.01 -20.19
C VAL A 191 18.52 -12.29 -18.97
N THR A 192 19.06 -11.11 -18.66
CA THR A 192 18.78 -10.47 -17.37
C THR A 192 17.38 -9.91 -17.29
N LEU A 193 16.97 -9.07 -18.25
CA LEU A 193 15.68 -8.39 -18.26
C LEU A 193 14.50 -9.37 -18.30
N PRO A 194 14.49 -10.41 -19.18
CA PRO A 194 13.39 -11.38 -19.21
C PRO A 194 13.25 -12.16 -17.91
N LEU A 195 14.36 -12.46 -17.23
CA LEU A 195 14.34 -13.19 -15.95
C LEU A 195 13.85 -12.34 -14.78
N ILE A 196 14.13 -11.03 -14.77
CA ILE A 196 13.63 -10.14 -13.70
C ILE A 196 12.24 -9.58 -13.98
N TRP A 197 11.76 -9.66 -15.22
CA TRP A 197 10.48 -9.08 -15.64
C TRP A 197 9.30 -9.51 -14.76
N PRO A 198 9.16 -10.77 -14.31
CA PRO A 198 8.08 -11.14 -13.40
C PRO A 198 8.10 -10.34 -12.09
N ALA A 199 9.28 -10.08 -11.52
CA ALA A 199 9.41 -9.30 -10.29
C ALA A 199 9.14 -7.80 -10.53
N VAL A 200 9.60 -7.26 -11.66
CA VAL A 200 9.31 -5.89 -12.10
C VAL A 200 7.80 -5.70 -12.29
N ALA A 201 7.13 -6.65 -12.94
CA ALA A 201 5.69 -6.64 -13.15
C ALA A 201 4.91 -6.66 -11.83
N VAL A 202 5.35 -7.42 -10.82
CA VAL A 202 4.73 -7.37 -9.48
C VAL A 202 4.84 -5.96 -8.88
N GLY A 203 6.01 -5.31 -8.97
CA GLY A 203 6.19 -3.95 -8.46
C GLY A 203 5.36 -2.91 -9.20
N ALA A 204 5.29 -3.02 -10.52
CA ALA A 204 4.43 -2.18 -11.35
C ALA A 204 2.94 -2.35 -11.02
N LEU A 205 2.48 -3.59 -10.80
CA LEU A 205 1.09 -3.87 -10.45
C LEU A 205 0.73 -3.39 -9.04
N LEU A 206 1.66 -3.43 -8.09
CA LEU A 206 1.46 -2.81 -6.76
C LEU A 206 1.33 -1.29 -6.87
N ALA A 207 2.22 -0.64 -7.63
CA ALA A 207 2.12 0.80 -7.89
C ALA A 207 0.81 1.16 -8.63
N ALA A 208 0.36 0.30 -9.56
CA ALA A 208 -0.91 0.48 -10.26
C ALA A 208 -2.13 0.42 -9.30
N ALA A 209 -2.13 -0.54 -8.37
CA ALA A 209 -3.20 -0.69 -7.40
C ALA A 209 -3.28 0.51 -6.44
N GLU A 210 -2.14 1.00 -5.95
CA GLU A 210 -2.10 2.20 -5.11
C GLU A 210 -2.51 3.45 -5.89
N ALA A 211 -2.00 3.65 -7.11
CA ALA A 211 -2.37 4.80 -7.94
C ALA A 211 -3.86 4.85 -8.29
N LEU A 212 -4.47 3.69 -8.54
CA LEU A 212 -5.90 3.59 -8.82
C LEU A 212 -6.76 3.93 -7.59
N GLY A 213 -6.30 3.53 -6.40
CA GLY A 213 -7.01 3.73 -5.14
C GLY A 213 -6.67 5.02 -4.39
N ASP A 214 -5.73 5.83 -4.89
CA ASP A 214 -5.32 7.07 -4.23
C ASP A 214 -6.38 8.16 -4.43
N PHE A 215 -7.02 8.55 -3.33
CA PHE A 215 -7.96 9.65 -3.31
C PHE A 215 -7.25 10.97 -3.02
N GLY A 216 -6.38 11.04 -2.02
CA GLY A 216 -5.88 12.32 -1.50
C GLY A 216 -5.02 13.12 -2.47
N ALA A 217 -4.11 12.50 -3.23
CA ALA A 217 -3.30 13.22 -4.22
C ALA A 217 -4.14 13.65 -5.42
N VAL A 218 -5.03 12.75 -5.87
CA VAL A 218 -5.88 12.94 -7.03
C VAL A 218 -6.99 13.95 -6.75
N SER A 219 -7.57 13.99 -5.55
CA SER A 219 -8.55 15.01 -5.17
C SER A 219 -7.94 16.39 -5.14
N TYR A 220 -6.68 16.50 -4.71
CA TYR A 220 -5.98 17.78 -4.59
C TYR A 220 -5.44 18.31 -5.93
N LEU A 221 -4.82 17.45 -6.75
CA LEU A 221 -4.34 17.82 -8.09
C LEU A 221 -5.47 17.90 -9.13
N ALA A 222 -6.68 17.55 -8.72
CA ALA A 222 -7.92 17.66 -9.46
C ALA A 222 -8.08 16.86 -10.79
N PRO A 223 -7.37 15.74 -11.08
CA PRO A 223 -7.86 14.84 -12.13
C PRO A 223 -9.16 14.17 -11.71
N ALA A 224 -10.20 14.30 -12.54
CA ALA A 224 -11.45 13.59 -12.38
C ALA A 224 -11.23 12.08 -12.58
N THR A 225 -11.17 11.28 -11.51
CA THR A 225 -11.00 9.81 -11.56
C THR A 225 -12.18 9.05 -10.94
N LEU A 226 -12.21 7.72 -11.09
CA LEU A 226 -13.22 6.86 -10.48
C LEU A 226 -13.23 6.98 -8.96
N THR A 227 -12.06 7.14 -8.34
CA THR A 227 -11.92 7.26 -6.88
C THR A 227 -12.55 8.55 -6.37
N THR A 228 -12.36 9.67 -7.06
CA THR A 228 -13.03 10.94 -6.72
C THR A 228 -14.54 10.86 -7.02
N ALA A 229 -14.94 10.22 -8.12
CA ALA A 229 -16.36 10.03 -8.45
C ALA A 229 -17.14 9.22 -7.40
N VAL A 230 -16.50 8.21 -6.78
CA VAL A 230 -17.08 7.46 -5.65
C VAL A 230 -17.34 8.38 -4.46
N TYR A 231 -16.37 9.26 -4.15
CA TYR A 231 -16.48 10.22 -3.06
C TYR A 231 -17.57 11.26 -3.34
N ASP A 232 -17.58 11.86 -4.53
CA ASP A 232 -18.55 12.88 -4.95
C ASP A 232 -19.98 12.33 -4.96
N ALA A 233 -20.19 11.13 -5.48
CA ALA A 233 -21.50 10.49 -5.52
C ALA A 233 -22.05 10.25 -4.11
N TRP A 234 -21.20 9.86 -3.16
CA TRP A 234 -21.62 9.63 -1.79
C TRP A 234 -21.73 10.93 -0.99
N LEU A 235 -20.61 11.60 -0.70
CA LEU A 235 -20.59 12.75 0.21
C LEU A 235 -21.13 14.02 -0.43
N GLY A 236 -20.88 14.23 -1.72
CA GLY A 236 -21.39 15.40 -2.45
C GLY A 236 -22.90 15.30 -2.70
N ASN A 237 -23.36 14.17 -3.24
CA ASN A 237 -24.74 14.02 -3.72
C ASN A 237 -25.66 13.20 -2.81
N GLY A 238 -25.13 12.54 -1.77
CA GLY A 238 -25.90 11.63 -0.92
C GLY A 238 -26.37 10.34 -1.61
N ASP A 239 -25.95 10.08 -2.85
CA ASP A 239 -26.39 8.94 -3.66
C ASP A 239 -25.46 7.73 -3.46
N ARG A 240 -25.72 7.01 -2.37
CA ARG A 240 -24.98 5.79 -2.01
C ARG A 240 -25.07 4.70 -3.08
N GLY A 241 -26.21 4.55 -3.76
CA GLY A 241 -26.39 3.50 -4.76
C GLY A 241 -25.54 3.75 -6.00
N THR A 242 -25.46 5.01 -6.44
CA THR A 242 -24.54 5.42 -7.51
C THR A 242 -23.08 5.18 -7.12
N ALA A 243 -22.66 5.54 -5.90
CA ALA A 243 -21.30 5.28 -5.42
C ALA A 243 -20.96 3.78 -5.38
N MET A 244 -21.92 2.92 -5.02
CA MET A 244 -21.76 1.46 -5.04
C MET A 244 -21.61 0.90 -6.46
N ARG A 245 -22.36 1.43 -7.43
CA ARG A 245 -22.21 1.05 -8.85
C ARG A 245 -20.86 1.45 -9.42
N ILE A 246 -20.38 2.66 -9.12
CA ILE A 246 -19.03 3.09 -9.54
C ILE A 246 -17.96 2.20 -8.88
N SER A 247 -18.10 1.92 -7.58
CA SER A 247 -17.21 1.01 -6.86
C SER A 247 -17.19 -0.41 -7.46
N ALA A 248 -18.35 -0.92 -7.88
CA ALA A 248 -18.46 -2.22 -8.55
C ALA A 248 -17.83 -2.26 -9.95
N ILE A 249 -17.71 -1.11 -10.64
CA ILE A 249 -16.95 -1.00 -11.90
C ILE A 249 -15.44 -1.00 -11.62
N MET A 250 -15.01 -0.36 -10.54
CA MET A 250 -13.61 -0.26 -10.15
C MET A 250 -13.03 -1.59 -9.64
N LEU A 251 -13.80 -2.36 -8.85
CA LEU A 251 -13.35 -3.61 -8.23
C LEU A 251 -12.78 -4.64 -9.21
N PRO A 252 -13.43 -4.97 -10.35
CA PRO A 252 -12.86 -5.88 -11.36
C PRO A 252 -11.49 -5.43 -11.87
N LEU A 253 -11.29 -4.12 -12.06
CA LEU A 253 -10.00 -3.57 -12.52
C LEU A 253 -8.91 -3.80 -11.47
N VAL A 254 -9.20 -3.55 -10.18
CA VAL A 254 -8.22 -3.82 -9.12
C VAL A 254 -7.98 -5.33 -8.94
N PHE A 255 -9.03 -6.15 -9.02
CA PHE A 255 -8.88 -7.60 -8.97
C PHE A 255 -8.02 -8.13 -10.11
N LEU A 256 -8.19 -7.62 -11.34
CA LEU A 256 -7.34 -7.97 -12.47
C LEU A 256 -5.86 -7.64 -12.19
N ILE A 257 -5.58 -6.42 -11.71
CA ILE A 257 -4.23 -5.97 -11.36
C ILE A 257 -3.60 -6.86 -10.27
N VAL A 258 -4.33 -7.11 -9.19
CA VAL A 258 -3.83 -7.87 -8.03
C VAL A 258 -3.66 -9.35 -8.35
N THR A 259 -4.60 -9.96 -9.06
CA THR A 259 -4.48 -11.37 -9.49
C THR A 259 -3.33 -11.56 -10.47
N ALA A 260 -3.14 -10.63 -11.41
CA ALA A 260 -1.97 -10.62 -12.28
C ALA A 260 -0.66 -10.54 -11.48
N ALA A 261 -0.64 -9.75 -10.39
CA ALA A 261 0.53 -9.63 -9.51
C ALA A 261 0.82 -10.95 -8.80
N PHE A 262 -0.20 -11.59 -8.23
CA PHE A 262 -0.05 -12.90 -7.59
C PHE A 262 0.42 -13.98 -8.56
N TYR A 263 -0.12 -14.01 -9.78
CA TYR A 263 0.29 -14.97 -10.80
C TYR A 263 1.76 -14.76 -11.23
N SER A 264 2.16 -13.50 -11.44
CA SER A 264 3.55 -13.14 -11.74
C SER A 264 4.51 -13.56 -10.61
N ARG A 265 4.10 -13.34 -9.35
CA ARG A 265 4.87 -13.73 -8.16
C ARG A 265 5.09 -15.25 -8.05
N ARG A 266 4.07 -16.05 -8.39
CA ARG A 266 4.22 -17.53 -8.41
C ARG A 266 5.26 -17.98 -9.43
N ARG A 267 5.28 -17.37 -10.62
CA ARG A 267 6.31 -17.64 -11.63
C ARG A 267 7.69 -17.30 -11.10
N GLN A 268 7.86 -16.17 -10.42
CA GLN A 268 9.14 -15.79 -9.81
C GLN A 268 9.69 -16.87 -8.85
N MET A 269 8.85 -17.43 -7.98
CA MET A 269 9.27 -18.47 -7.01
C MET A 269 9.76 -19.77 -7.67
N LEU A 270 9.29 -20.07 -8.89
CA LEU A 270 9.73 -21.26 -9.62
C LEU A 270 11.17 -21.12 -10.17
N TYR A 271 11.59 -19.90 -10.53
CA TYR A 271 12.90 -19.64 -11.13
C TYR A 271 14.02 -19.33 -10.11
N GLN A 272 13.69 -19.12 -8.84
CA GLN A 272 14.63 -18.65 -7.79
C GLN A 272 14.80 -19.64 -6.63
N LYS A 273 14.87 -20.95 -6.90
CA LYS A 273 15.00 -21.98 -5.84
C LYS A 273 16.37 -22.06 -5.19
N ASN A 274 17.42 -21.54 -5.82
CA ASN A 274 18.78 -21.53 -5.27
C ASN A 274 19.26 -20.09 -5.06
N PRO A 275 19.76 -19.72 -3.87
CA PRO A 275 20.42 -18.44 -3.69
C PRO A 275 21.64 -18.39 -4.62
N GLY A 276 21.65 -17.45 -5.56
CA GLY A 276 22.83 -17.21 -6.38
C GLY A 276 24.03 -16.88 -5.51
N GLN A 277 25.19 -17.47 -5.82
CA GLN A 277 26.46 -17.04 -5.21
C GLN A 277 26.68 -15.54 -5.47
N ALA A 278 27.29 -14.86 -4.51
CA ALA A 278 27.60 -13.44 -4.63
C ALA A 278 28.37 -13.18 -5.93
N ARG A 279 28.00 -12.12 -6.66
CA ARG A 279 28.75 -11.69 -7.85
C ARG A 279 30.11 -11.16 -7.42
N ASP A 280 31.17 -11.91 -7.68
CA ASP A 280 32.49 -11.59 -7.14
C ASP A 280 33.19 -10.37 -7.77
N ASN A 281 32.72 -9.83 -8.90
CA ASN A 281 33.38 -8.69 -9.56
C ASN A 281 32.38 -7.68 -10.15
N VAL A 282 31.77 -6.85 -9.30
CA VAL A 282 30.91 -5.74 -9.75
C VAL A 282 31.78 -4.55 -10.16
N PRO A 283 31.72 -4.06 -11.42
CA PRO A 283 32.60 -3.00 -11.90
C PRO A 283 32.36 -1.68 -11.17
N ALA A 284 33.44 -0.98 -10.84
CA ALA A 284 33.39 0.37 -10.29
C ALA A 284 33.20 1.41 -11.41
N LEU A 285 32.26 2.35 -11.23
CA LEU A 285 32.07 3.46 -12.16
C LEU A 285 33.12 4.54 -11.91
N SER A 286 33.73 5.05 -12.98
CA SER A 286 34.69 6.17 -12.96
C SER A 286 34.25 7.31 -13.89
N GLY A 287 34.81 8.51 -13.66
CA GLY A 287 34.56 9.70 -14.48
C GLY A 287 33.11 10.18 -14.50
N ILE A 288 32.64 10.63 -15.67
CA ILE A 288 31.29 11.20 -15.87
C ILE A 288 30.18 10.19 -15.54
N LYS A 289 30.38 8.90 -15.84
CA LYS A 289 29.37 7.85 -15.58
C LYS A 289 29.06 7.70 -14.09
N LYS A 290 30.07 7.90 -13.23
CA LYS A 290 29.90 7.94 -11.78
C LYS A 290 29.03 9.13 -11.36
N ILE A 291 29.31 10.32 -11.90
CA ILE A 291 28.56 11.55 -11.58
C ILE A 291 27.11 11.42 -12.04
N LEU A 292 26.86 10.90 -13.24
CA LEU A 292 25.50 10.66 -13.73
C LEU A 292 24.73 9.65 -12.88
N ALA A 293 25.35 8.53 -12.48
CA ALA A 293 24.71 7.55 -11.62
C ALA A 293 24.37 8.11 -10.24
N GLN A 294 25.29 8.89 -9.65
CA GLN A 294 25.06 9.58 -8.39
C GLN A 294 23.99 10.66 -8.51
N GLY A 295 24.08 11.52 -9.52
CA GLY A 295 23.12 12.59 -9.78
C GLY A 295 21.71 12.06 -10.00
N TYR A 296 21.57 10.94 -10.73
CA TYR A 296 20.27 10.28 -10.90
C TYR A 296 19.70 9.73 -9.58
N CYS A 297 20.48 8.93 -8.84
CA CYS A 297 19.97 8.32 -7.60
C CYS A 297 19.68 9.35 -6.51
N TRP A 298 20.60 10.32 -6.31
CA TRP A 298 20.39 11.40 -5.35
C TRP A 298 19.31 12.36 -5.80
N GLY A 299 19.21 12.67 -7.10
CA GLY A 299 18.16 13.49 -7.66
C GLY A 299 16.78 12.88 -7.46
N LEU A 300 16.63 11.57 -7.67
CA LEU A 300 15.37 10.87 -7.39
C LEU A 300 14.97 10.97 -5.91
N ILE A 301 15.91 10.77 -4.98
CA ILE A 301 15.62 10.90 -3.55
C ILE A 301 15.28 12.34 -3.19
N LEU A 302 16.04 13.30 -3.71
CA LEU A 302 15.85 14.73 -3.47
C LEU A 302 14.45 15.16 -3.91
N LEU A 303 14.03 14.78 -5.12
CA LEU A 303 12.69 15.07 -5.60
C LEU A 303 11.64 14.33 -4.75
N ALA A 304 11.72 13.01 -4.70
CA ALA A 304 10.62 12.22 -4.15
C ALA A 304 10.41 12.36 -2.63
N ALA A 305 11.46 12.61 -1.85
CA ALA A 305 11.36 12.73 -0.39
C ALA A 305 12.14 13.91 0.20
N GLY A 306 13.27 14.29 -0.39
CA GLY A 306 14.13 15.35 0.12
C GLY A 306 13.42 16.71 0.19
N ILE A 307 12.88 17.19 -0.94
CA ILE A 307 12.16 18.46 -1.04
C ILE A 307 10.94 18.46 -0.12
N PRO A 308 10.04 17.44 -0.17
CA PRO A 308 8.93 17.35 0.78
C PRO A 308 9.35 17.44 2.25
N CYS A 309 10.36 16.66 2.65
CA CYS A 309 10.84 16.68 4.04
C CYS A 309 11.47 18.02 4.41
N MET A 310 12.27 18.62 3.53
CA MET A 310 12.91 19.92 3.80
C MET A 310 11.87 21.03 4.01
N MET A 311 10.81 21.06 3.19
CA MET A 311 9.73 22.03 3.34
C MET A 311 8.95 21.81 4.64
N LEU A 312 8.57 20.56 4.95
CA LEU A 312 7.90 20.23 6.20
C LEU A 312 8.74 20.56 7.42
N ILE A 313 10.06 20.32 7.39
CA ILE A 313 10.98 20.67 8.48
C ILE A 313 11.02 22.20 8.66
N ASN A 314 11.20 22.95 7.57
CA ASN A 314 11.23 24.41 7.63
C ASN A 314 9.91 24.99 8.17
N TRP A 315 8.75 24.51 7.70
CA TRP A 315 7.45 24.94 8.22
C TRP A 315 7.23 24.50 9.66
N SER A 316 7.68 23.30 10.05
CA SER A 316 7.59 22.83 11.44
C SER A 316 8.32 23.75 12.42
N PHE A 317 9.47 24.32 12.04
CA PHE A 317 10.16 25.32 12.86
C PHE A 317 9.44 26.67 12.88
N ARG A 318 8.95 27.15 11.73
CA ARG A 318 8.29 28.46 11.62
C ARG A 318 6.91 28.51 12.30
N TYR A 319 6.13 27.45 12.18
CA TYR A 319 4.76 27.35 12.68
C TYR A 319 4.66 26.43 13.91
N PHE A 320 5.77 26.18 14.61
CA PHE A 320 5.84 25.27 15.74
C PHE A 320 4.78 25.55 16.81
N THR A 321 4.58 26.82 17.15
CA THR A 321 3.63 27.26 18.19
C THR A 321 2.18 26.96 17.85
N HIS A 322 1.83 26.94 16.56
CA HIS A 322 0.48 26.61 16.09
C HIS A 322 0.29 25.08 16.02
N ALA A 323 1.32 24.38 15.55
CA ALA A 323 1.27 22.93 15.37
C ALA A 323 1.39 22.14 16.68
N TRP A 324 2.13 22.66 17.67
CA TRP A 324 2.32 22.04 18.98
C TRP A 324 1.12 22.31 19.89
N SER A 325 0.05 21.55 19.68
CA SER A 325 -1.22 21.71 20.39
C SER A 325 -1.67 20.41 21.07
N ALA A 326 -2.56 20.52 22.07
CA ALA A 326 -3.19 19.36 22.69
C ALA A 326 -3.98 18.51 21.68
N VAL A 327 -4.55 19.17 20.67
CA VAL A 327 -5.29 18.53 19.56
C VAL A 327 -4.37 17.61 18.77
N PHE A 328 -3.16 18.06 18.42
CA PHE A 328 -2.15 17.23 17.77
C PHE A 328 -1.85 15.94 18.56
N PHE A 329 -1.58 16.06 19.87
CA PHE A 329 -1.29 14.88 20.69
C PHE A 329 -2.49 13.93 20.80
N HIS A 330 -3.70 14.48 20.91
CA HIS A 330 -4.93 13.68 20.96
C HIS A 330 -5.11 12.86 19.68
N TYR A 331 -4.97 13.48 18.50
CA TYR A 331 -5.12 12.79 17.22
C TYR A 331 -3.96 11.85 16.91
N ALA A 332 -2.74 12.16 17.37
CA ALA A 332 -1.61 11.24 17.31
C ALA A 332 -1.88 9.98 18.15
N LEU A 333 -2.43 10.13 19.36
CA LEU A 333 -2.81 8.99 20.21
C LEU A 333 -3.96 8.19 19.61
N ASN A 334 -4.97 8.83 19.02
CA ASN A 334 -6.06 8.16 18.30
C ASN A 334 -5.52 7.30 17.14
N SER A 335 -4.60 7.85 16.35
CA SER A 335 -3.90 7.12 15.29
C SER A 335 -3.14 5.91 15.83
N VAL A 336 -2.33 6.08 16.89
CA VAL A 336 -1.55 4.99 17.49
C VAL A 336 -2.48 3.89 18.03
N LEU A 337 -3.56 4.26 18.73
CA LEU A 337 -4.55 3.33 19.26
C LEU A 337 -5.20 2.53 18.13
N LEU A 338 -5.68 3.22 17.09
CA LEU A 338 -6.36 2.61 15.96
C LEU A 338 -5.45 1.64 15.20
N SER A 339 -4.21 2.07 14.92
CA SER A 339 -3.19 1.24 14.29
C SER A 339 -2.81 0.02 15.12
N ALA A 340 -2.68 0.17 16.45
CA ALA A 340 -2.37 -0.94 17.34
C ALA A 340 -3.51 -1.98 17.38
N LEU A 341 -4.77 -1.52 17.45
CA LEU A 341 -5.94 -2.40 17.42
C LEU A 341 -6.05 -3.14 16.07
N ALA A 342 -5.89 -2.43 14.96
CA ALA A 342 -5.92 -3.03 13.63
C ALA A 342 -4.78 -4.06 13.44
N ALA A 343 -3.55 -3.72 13.84
CA ALA A 343 -2.42 -4.65 13.78
C ALA A 343 -2.63 -5.89 14.68
N GLY A 344 -3.20 -5.72 15.86
CA GLY A 344 -3.54 -6.83 16.76
C GLY A 344 -4.61 -7.77 16.17
N ILE A 345 -5.71 -7.22 15.63
CA ILE A 345 -6.80 -8.02 15.06
C ILE A 345 -6.35 -8.73 13.78
N THR A 346 -5.68 -8.03 12.88
CA THR A 346 -5.12 -8.63 11.65
C THR A 346 -4.11 -9.73 11.97
N LEU A 347 -3.28 -9.58 13.00
CA LEU A 347 -2.36 -10.61 13.47
C LEU A 347 -3.13 -11.86 13.91
N LEU A 348 -4.13 -11.71 14.78
CA LEU A 348 -4.93 -12.83 15.27
C LEU A 348 -5.64 -13.57 14.14
N VAL A 349 -6.29 -12.82 13.24
CA VAL A 349 -6.99 -13.36 12.07
C VAL A 349 -6.00 -14.07 11.13
N SER A 350 -4.88 -13.44 10.80
CA SER A 350 -3.89 -14.02 9.88
C SER A 350 -3.20 -15.25 10.44
N LEU A 351 -2.88 -15.27 11.74
CA LEU A 351 -2.34 -16.46 12.41
C LEU A 351 -3.32 -17.63 12.32
N LEU A 352 -4.60 -17.38 12.57
CA LEU A 352 -5.66 -18.38 12.45
C LEU A 352 -5.75 -18.93 11.01
N LEU A 353 -5.80 -18.04 10.02
CA LEU A 353 -5.92 -18.40 8.60
C LEU A 353 -4.70 -19.17 8.08
N VAL A 354 -3.48 -18.67 8.31
CA VAL A 354 -2.24 -19.30 7.83
C VAL A 354 -1.98 -20.62 8.54
N PHE A 355 -2.21 -20.69 9.86
CA PHE A 355 -2.05 -21.93 10.60
C PHE A 355 -3.05 -23.01 10.17
N TYR A 356 -4.31 -22.63 9.92
CA TYR A 356 -5.28 -23.57 9.36
C TYR A 356 -4.88 -24.05 7.96
N SER A 357 -4.33 -23.17 7.11
CA SER A 357 -3.82 -23.58 5.79
C SER A 357 -2.70 -24.61 5.91
N ARG A 358 -1.77 -24.40 6.85
CA ARG A 358 -0.68 -25.35 7.14
C ARG A 358 -1.18 -26.71 7.63
N LEU A 359 -2.25 -26.73 8.43
CA LEU A 359 -2.86 -27.96 8.95
C LEU A 359 -3.68 -28.70 7.88
N GLY A 360 -4.41 -27.95 7.06
CA GLY A 360 -5.41 -28.48 6.13
C GLY A 360 -4.80 -29.17 4.92
N GLY A 361 -3.68 -28.66 4.40
CA GLY A 361 -2.94 -29.23 3.26
C GLY A 361 -3.79 -29.44 2.00
N ARG A 362 -4.93 -28.74 1.89
CA ARG A 362 -5.91 -28.89 0.81
C ARG A 362 -5.88 -27.66 -0.07
N PRO A 363 -6.14 -27.78 -1.38
CA PRO A 363 -6.24 -26.62 -2.27
C PRO A 363 -7.30 -25.61 -1.81
N SER A 364 -8.35 -26.06 -1.11
CA SER A 364 -9.37 -25.16 -0.54
C SER A 364 -8.86 -24.19 0.54
N THR A 365 -7.72 -24.46 1.17
CA THR A 365 -7.15 -23.53 2.17
C THR A 365 -6.30 -22.45 1.52
N GLU A 366 -5.69 -22.74 0.37
CA GLU A 366 -5.01 -21.74 -0.44
C GLU A 366 -5.99 -20.75 -1.05
N THR A 367 -7.15 -21.23 -1.53
CA THR A 367 -8.22 -20.34 -2.01
C THR A 367 -8.75 -19.46 -0.89
N MET A 368 -8.95 -19.99 0.30
CA MET A 368 -9.36 -19.22 1.48
C MET A 368 -8.37 -18.12 1.84
N LEU A 369 -7.06 -18.39 1.81
CA LEU A 369 -6.02 -17.37 2.01
C LEU A 369 -6.05 -16.30 0.92
N GLY A 370 -6.22 -16.70 -0.34
CA GLY A 370 -6.37 -15.78 -1.46
C GLY A 370 -7.57 -14.87 -1.30
N LEU A 371 -8.72 -15.44 -0.94
CA LEU A 371 -9.97 -14.73 -0.66
C LEU A 371 -9.83 -13.75 0.50
N ALA A 372 -9.23 -14.16 1.62
CA ALA A 372 -8.99 -13.27 2.77
C ALA A 372 -8.03 -12.11 2.42
N GLY A 373 -7.14 -12.29 1.45
CA GLY A 373 -6.24 -11.25 0.96
C GLY A 373 -6.87 -10.27 -0.03
N LEU A 374 -8.10 -10.52 -0.52
CA LEU A 374 -8.76 -9.66 -1.50
C LEU A 374 -9.11 -8.27 -0.96
N GLY A 375 -9.23 -8.10 0.35
CA GLY A 375 -9.52 -6.82 0.98
C GLY A 375 -8.51 -5.71 0.67
N TYR A 376 -7.24 -6.07 0.44
CA TYR A 376 -6.19 -5.12 0.05
C TYR A 376 -6.42 -4.51 -1.34
N ALA A 377 -7.12 -5.24 -2.23
CA ALA A 377 -7.46 -4.76 -3.56
C ALA A 377 -8.64 -3.78 -3.55
N VAL A 378 -9.29 -3.54 -2.41
CA VAL A 378 -10.43 -2.62 -2.35
C VAL A 378 -9.92 -1.23 -1.97
N PRO A 379 -10.15 -0.20 -2.80
CA PRO A 379 -9.83 1.17 -2.42
C PRO A 379 -10.56 1.56 -1.14
N GLY A 380 -9.89 2.31 -0.25
CA GLY A 380 -10.42 2.63 1.08
C GLY A 380 -11.79 3.32 1.03
N THR A 381 -12.05 4.11 -0.02
CA THR A 381 -13.36 4.74 -0.26
C THR A 381 -14.47 3.72 -0.51
N ALA A 382 -14.27 2.82 -1.47
CA ALA A 382 -15.20 1.73 -1.76
C ALA A 382 -15.40 0.81 -0.55
N LEU A 383 -14.31 0.50 0.16
CA LEU A 383 -14.33 -0.34 1.36
C LEU A 383 -15.22 0.26 2.45
N ALA A 384 -15.10 1.57 2.70
CA ALA A 384 -15.92 2.28 3.67
C ALA A 384 -17.42 2.18 3.34
N ILE A 385 -17.81 2.39 2.07
CA ILE A 385 -19.23 2.29 1.67
C ILE A 385 -19.75 0.86 1.89
N GLY A 386 -18.96 -0.13 1.46
CA GLY A 386 -19.29 -1.54 1.58
C GLY A 386 -19.44 -2.00 3.03
N LEU A 387 -18.75 -1.35 3.97
CA LEU A 387 -18.77 -1.69 5.39
C LEU A 387 -19.90 -1.01 6.16
N LEU A 388 -20.25 0.24 5.85
CA LEU A 388 -21.25 0.96 6.64
C LEU A 388 -22.63 0.32 6.59
N ILE A 389 -23.04 -0.19 5.43
CA ILE A 389 -24.34 -0.81 5.23
C ILE A 389 -24.56 -2.00 6.17
N PRO A 390 -23.68 -3.02 6.21
CA PRO A 390 -23.84 -4.17 7.09
C PRO A 390 -23.65 -3.79 8.58
N LEU A 391 -22.76 -2.86 8.90
CA LEU A 391 -22.60 -2.39 10.28
C LEU A 391 -23.86 -1.66 10.78
N ALA A 392 -24.43 -0.78 9.95
CA ALA A 392 -25.68 -0.10 10.28
C ALA A 392 -26.88 -1.07 10.31
N ALA A 393 -26.88 -2.12 9.49
CA ALA A 393 -27.89 -3.17 9.56
C ALA A 393 -27.81 -3.96 10.88
N PHE A 394 -26.60 -4.25 11.35
CA PHE A 394 -26.38 -4.86 12.66
C PHE A 394 -26.90 -3.95 13.78
N ASP A 395 -26.54 -2.67 13.78
CA ASP A 395 -27.01 -1.71 14.79
C ASP A 395 -28.54 -1.60 14.80
N ARG A 396 -29.19 -1.54 13.63
CA ARG A 396 -30.66 -1.57 13.54
C ARG A 396 -31.25 -2.86 14.10
N GLY A 397 -30.63 -4.01 13.84
CA GLY A 397 -31.06 -5.30 14.37
C GLY A 397 -30.96 -5.36 15.90
N VAL A 398 -29.87 -4.87 16.48
CA VAL A 398 -29.69 -4.80 17.95
C VAL A 398 -30.71 -3.86 18.58
N ASN A 399 -30.93 -2.69 17.98
CA ASN A 399 -31.95 -1.74 18.45
C ASN A 399 -33.37 -2.32 18.36
N ALA A 400 -33.70 -3.06 17.29
CA ALA A 400 -34.98 -3.74 17.16
C ALA A 400 -35.18 -4.78 18.28
N LEU A 401 -34.15 -5.59 18.57
CA LEU A 401 -34.18 -6.57 19.67
C LEU A 401 -34.33 -5.90 21.04
N ALA A 402 -33.60 -4.81 21.30
CA ALA A 402 -33.73 -4.05 22.55
C ALA A 402 -35.14 -3.47 22.71
N GLY A 403 -35.72 -2.93 21.62
CA GLY A 403 -37.10 -2.46 21.59
C GLY A 403 -38.11 -3.58 21.88
N MET A 404 -37.93 -4.77 21.31
CA MET A 404 -38.77 -5.94 21.61
C MET A 404 -38.68 -6.38 23.07
N LEU A 405 -37.53 -6.18 23.71
CA LEU A 405 -37.28 -6.51 25.12
C LEU A 405 -37.58 -5.34 26.08
N SER A 406 -38.10 -4.21 25.58
CA SER A 406 -38.33 -2.98 26.37
C SER A 406 -37.09 -2.47 27.13
N LEU A 407 -35.91 -2.70 26.55
CA LEU A 407 -34.63 -2.21 27.06
C LEU A 407 -34.27 -0.85 26.43
N PRO A 408 -33.41 -0.04 27.08
CA PRO A 408 -32.91 1.19 26.49
C PRO A 408 -32.19 0.90 25.16
N LEU A 409 -32.45 1.74 24.16
CA LEU A 409 -31.90 1.60 22.82
C LEU A 409 -30.38 1.85 22.82
N PRO A 410 -29.54 0.87 22.47
CA PRO A 410 -28.09 1.01 22.50
C PRO A 410 -27.54 2.02 21.47
N GLY A 411 -28.30 2.36 20.44
CA GLY A 411 -27.88 3.32 19.41
C GLY A 411 -26.94 2.71 18.37
N LEU A 412 -26.00 3.51 17.84
CA LEU A 412 -25.06 3.13 16.77
C LEU A 412 -23.78 2.52 17.36
N LEU A 413 -23.85 1.26 17.81
CA LEU A 413 -22.73 0.59 18.49
C LEU A 413 -21.54 0.34 17.57
N LEU A 414 -21.77 -0.22 16.39
CA LEU A 414 -20.69 -0.56 15.45
C LEU A 414 -20.45 0.54 14.43
N SER A 415 -21.50 1.06 13.80
CA SER A 415 -21.36 2.06 12.73
C SER A 415 -21.01 3.45 13.26
N GLY A 416 -21.33 3.76 14.52
CA GLY A 416 -21.00 5.04 15.16
C GLY A 416 -19.75 5.03 16.04
N SER A 417 -18.95 3.96 16.01
CA SER A 417 -17.75 3.82 16.84
C SER A 417 -16.49 3.53 16.03
N ILE A 418 -15.34 3.55 16.70
CA ILE A 418 -14.04 3.20 16.10
C ILE A 418 -13.99 1.76 15.55
N VAL A 419 -14.97 0.91 15.90
CA VAL A 419 -15.02 -0.48 15.42
C VAL A 419 -15.14 -0.53 13.89
N ALA A 420 -15.89 0.39 13.27
CA ALA A 420 -15.98 0.48 11.82
C ALA A 420 -14.59 0.72 11.18
N LEU A 421 -13.81 1.65 11.73
CA LEU A 421 -12.45 1.96 11.29
C LEU A 421 -11.50 0.77 11.47
N VAL A 422 -11.48 0.19 12.68
CA VAL A 422 -10.63 -0.96 12.98
C VAL A 422 -10.96 -2.13 12.05
N PHE A 423 -12.24 -2.36 11.77
CA PHE A 423 -12.66 -3.42 10.87
C PHE A 423 -12.26 -3.13 9.41
N ALA A 424 -12.43 -1.90 8.92
CA ALA A 424 -11.97 -1.49 7.60
C ALA A 424 -10.46 -1.69 7.44
N TYR A 425 -9.67 -1.21 8.41
CA TYR A 425 -8.22 -1.40 8.41
C TYR A 425 -7.85 -2.88 8.44
N SER A 426 -8.59 -3.67 9.22
CA SER A 426 -8.38 -5.11 9.30
C SER A 426 -8.62 -5.77 7.96
N VAL A 427 -9.68 -5.40 7.23
CA VAL A 427 -9.97 -5.92 5.89
C VAL A 427 -8.88 -5.52 4.90
N ARG A 428 -8.51 -4.24 4.86
CA ARG A 428 -7.54 -3.69 3.91
C ARG A 428 -6.14 -4.27 4.11
N PHE A 429 -5.66 -4.33 5.34
CA PHE A 429 -4.27 -4.68 5.63
C PHE A 429 -4.04 -6.16 6.00
N CYS A 430 -5.09 -6.99 6.06
CA CYS A 430 -4.97 -8.43 6.35
C CYS A 430 -4.00 -9.14 5.40
N ALA A 431 -4.06 -8.82 4.11
CA ALA A 431 -3.22 -9.45 3.09
C ALA A 431 -1.71 -9.30 3.40
N MET A 432 -1.31 -8.14 3.91
CA MET A 432 0.08 -7.84 4.23
C MET A 432 0.59 -8.70 5.40
N MET A 433 -0.25 -8.88 6.42
CA MET A 433 0.03 -9.78 7.54
C MET A 433 0.06 -11.25 7.10
N ILE A 434 -0.90 -11.69 6.28
CA ILE A 434 -0.92 -13.05 5.71
C ILE A 434 0.38 -13.33 4.97
N VAL A 435 0.81 -12.43 4.07
CA VAL A 435 2.05 -12.60 3.30
C VAL A 435 3.27 -12.72 4.21
N SER A 436 3.35 -11.94 5.29
CA SER A 436 4.46 -11.97 6.23
C SER A 436 4.52 -13.29 7.01
N ILE A 437 3.38 -13.73 7.57
CA ILE A 437 3.28 -14.95 8.37
C ILE A 437 3.43 -16.19 7.48
N ASP A 438 2.80 -16.22 6.31
CA ASP A 438 2.88 -17.34 5.36
C ASP A 438 4.31 -17.50 4.82
N GLY A 439 4.99 -16.39 4.49
CA GLY A 439 6.40 -16.40 4.11
C GLY A 439 7.35 -16.86 5.24
N GLY A 440 6.96 -16.64 6.51
CA GLY A 440 7.63 -17.21 7.68
C GLY A 440 7.37 -18.71 7.81
N MET A 441 6.11 -19.12 7.67
CA MET A 441 5.64 -20.49 7.77
C MET A 441 6.26 -21.39 6.69
N ALA A 442 6.44 -20.87 5.47
CA ALA A 442 7.07 -21.58 4.37
C ALA A 442 8.53 -21.99 4.65
N LYS A 443 9.23 -21.30 5.56
CA LYS A 443 10.60 -21.63 5.97
C LYS A 443 10.67 -22.72 7.04
N ILE A 444 9.55 -23.06 7.67
CA ILE A 444 9.48 -24.08 8.72
C ILE A 444 9.32 -25.46 8.06
N PRO A 445 10.29 -26.38 8.22
CA PRO A 445 10.22 -27.72 7.61
C PRO A 445 8.99 -28.50 8.08
N GLY A 446 8.34 -29.22 7.17
CA GLY A 446 7.20 -30.10 7.49
C GLY A 446 7.55 -31.23 8.47
N SER A 447 8.83 -31.58 8.61
CA SER A 447 9.32 -32.57 9.57
C SER A 447 9.04 -32.20 11.02
N LEU A 448 9.04 -30.90 11.37
CA LEU A 448 8.69 -30.43 12.70
C LEU A 448 7.21 -30.68 13.02
N ASP A 449 6.33 -30.53 12.04
CA ASP A 449 4.90 -30.81 12.18
C ASP A 449 4.65 -32.31 12.36
N MET A 450 5.46 -33.16 11.71
CA MET A 450 5.40 -34.62 11.86
C MET A 450 5.92 -35.03 13.25
N ALA A 451 7.06 -34.49 13.69
CA ALA A 451 7.62 -34.76 15.01
C ALA A 451 6.64 -34.37 16.15
N SER A 452 6.02 -33.19 16.05
CA SER A 452 5.00 -32.77 17.03
C SER A 452 3.79 -33.71 17.05
N ARG A 453 3.40 -34.27 15.89
CA ARG A 453 2.29 -35.24 15.81
C ARG A 453 2.67 -36.60 16.37
N MET A 454 3.91 -37.06 16.19
CA MET A 454 4.41 -38.30 16.79
C MET A 454 4.45 -38.22 18.32
N LEU A 455 4.76 -37.04 18.88
CA LEU A 455 4.70 -36.77 20.32
C LEU A 455 3.26 -36.53 20.85
N GLN A 456 2.23 -36.91 20.08
CA GLN A 456 0.80 -36.73 20.42
C GLN A 456 0.42 -35.26 20.75
N GLY A 457 1.13 -34.30 20.16
CA GLY A 457 0.85 -32.87 20.30
C GLY A 457 -0.45 -32.48 19.61
N THR A 458 -1.35 -31.80 20.34
CA THR A 458 -2.54 -31.18 19.73
C THR A 458 -2.16 -29.97 18.87
N PRO A 459 -2.98 -29.56 17.88
CA PRO A 459 -2.69 -28.40 17.02
C PRO A 459 -2.35 -27.12 17.80
N GLY A 460 -3.04 -26.86 18.91
CA GLY A 460 -2.74 -25.71 19.77
C GLY A 460 -1.39 -25.83 20.50
N ARG A 461 -1.02 -27.04 20.96
CA ARG A 461 0.32 -27.29 21.56
C ARG A 461 1.42 -27.14 20.51
N MET A 462 1.21 -27.67 19.31
CA MET A 462 2.11 -27.53 18.17
C MET A 462 2.31 -26.05 17.81
N PHE A 463 1.22 -25.27 17.72
CA PHE A 463 1.30 -23.83 17.50
C PHE A 463 2.13 -23.13 18.56
N LYS A 464 1.82 -23.33 19.86
CA LYS A 464 2.46 -22.61 20.96
C LYS A 464 3.94 -22.96 21.14
N ARG A 465 4.31 -24.24 20.98
CA ARG A 465 5.67 -24.74 21.25
C ARG A 465 6.59 -24.71 20.03
N VAL A 466 6.07 -24.92 18.82
CA VAL A 466 6.88 -25.02 17.60
C VAL A 466 6.75 -23.76 16.75
N HIS A 467 5.54 -23.42 16.31
CA HIS A 467 5.37 -22.35 15.33
C HIS A 467 5.52 -20.96 15.94
N TRP A 468 4.92 -20.67 17.10
CA TRP A 468 4.97 -19.34 17.70
C TRP A 468 6.40 -18.83 17.92
N PRO A 469 7.34 -19.59 18.55
CA PRO A 469 8.72 -19.14 18.72
C PRO A 469 9.45 -18.88 17.39
N LEU A 470 9.22 -19.73 16.39
CA LEU A 470 9.86 -19.62 15.07
C LEU A 470 9.27 -18.50 14.21
N LEU A 471 7.99 -18.17 14.40
CA LEU A 471 7.28 -17.13 13.67
C LEU A 471 7.45 -15.73 14.27
N ARG A 472 8.00 -15.57 15.49
CA ARG A 472 8.09 -14.27 16.18
C ARG A 472 8.63 -13.13 15.31
N ARG A 473 9.66 -13.42 14.50
CA ARG A 473 10.27 -12.41 13.61
C ARG A 473 9.32 -12.02 12.47
N SER A 474 8.68 -12.98 11.82
CA SER A 474 7.67 -12.71 10.78
C SER A 474 6.43 -12.02 11.33
N VAL A 475 5.99 -12.39 12.53
CA VAL A 475 4.91 -11.72 13.26
C VAL A 475 5.26 -10.27 13.54
N LEU A 476 6.47 -10.00 14.05
CA LEU A 476 6.93 -8.63 14.30
C LEU A 476 6.98 -7.82 13.00
N THR A 477 7.54 -8.36 11.91
CA THR A 477 7.54 -7.70 10.60
C THR A 477 6.13 -7.36 10.14
N GLY A 478 5.22 -8.32 10.17
CA GLY A 478 3.85 -8.12 9.69
C GLY A 478 3.09 -7.11 10.55
N THR A 479 3.28 -7.17 11.88
CA THR A 479 2.63 -6.26 12.84
C THR A 479 3.08 -4.82 12.63
N LEU A 480 4.40 -4.60 12.48
CA LEU A 480 4.95 -3.27 12.22
C LEU A 480 4.44 -2.71 10.89
N LEU A 481 4.42 -3.53 9.83
CA LEU A 481 3.92 -3.10 8.53
C LEU A 481 2.44 -2.68 8.60
N VAL A 482 1.57 -3.53 9.17
CA VAL A 482 0.15 -3.17 9.31
C VAL A 482 -0.06 -1.94 10.19
N PHE A 483 0.68 -1.82 11.29
CA PHE A 483 0.60 -0.66 12.19
C PHE A 483 0.90 0.66 11.45
N ILE A 484 1.92 0.65 10.59
CA ILE A 484 2.41 1.86 9.92
C ILE A 484 1.48 2.25 8.77
N GLU A 485 1.04 1.28 7.97
CA GLU A 485 0.04 1.48 6.92
C GLU A 485 -1.28 2.01 7.50
N SER A 486 -1.73 1.44 8.62
CA SER A 486 -2.93 1.90 9.33
C SER A 486 -2.80 3.34 9.85
N MET A 487 -1.57 3.78 10.16
CA MET A 487 -1.34 5.11 10.70
C MET A 487 -1.46 6.20 9.62
N GLN A 488 -1.14 5.85 8.38
CA GLN A 488 -1.22 6.75 7.22
C GLN A 488 -2.53 6.59 6.43
N GLU A 489 -3.38 5.64 6.79
CA GLU A 489 -4.63 5.36 6.07
C GLU A 489 -5.61 6.54 6.17
N LEU A 490 -5.82 7.20 5.03
CA LEU A 490 -6.67 8.38 4.91
C LEU A 490 -8.09 8.03 4.46
N ASN A 491 -8.22 7.18 3.44
CA ASN A 491 -9.46 7.06 2.66
C ASN A 491 -10.60 6.43 3.47
N ALA A 492 -10.33 5.31 4.15
CA ALA A 492 -11.32 4.70 5.03
C ALA A 492 -11.62 5.62 6.24
N SER A 493 -10.61 6.34 6.73
CA SER A 493 -10.71 7.24 7.88
C SER A 493 -11.64 8.41 7.64
N LEU A 494 -11.54 9.06 6.49
CA LEU A 494 -12.40 10.21 6.14
C LEU A 494 -13.89 9.84 6.15
N LEU A 495 -14.21 8.60 5.77
CA LEU A 495 -15.59 8.15 5.56
C LEU A 495 -16.21 7.42 6.75
N LEU A 496 -15.39 6.73 7.56
CA LEU A 496 -15.86 5.89 8.68
C LEU A 496 -15.62 6.50 10.05
N ARG A 497 -14.91 7.63 10.15
CA ARG A 497 -14.62 8.23 11.45
C ARG A 497 -15.91 8.63 12.18
N PRO A 498 -16.05 8.29 13.47
CA PRO A 498 -17.18 8.76 14.26
C PRO A 498 -17.04 10.26 14.57
N LEU A 499 -18.12 10.86 15.07
CA LEU A 499 -18.15 12.28 15.42
C LEU A 499 -17.04 12.61 16.44
N HIS A 500 -16.32 13.71 16.21
CA HIS A 500 -15.21 14.18 17.05
C HIS A 500 -14.04 13.20 17.21
N PHE A 501 -13.88 12.26 16.27
CA PHE A 501 -12.73 11.36 16.25
C PHE A 501 -11.93 11.58 14.98
N ASP A 502 -10.77 12.22 15.10
CA ASP A 502 -9.83 12.36 14.00
C ASP A 502 -8.57 11.54 14.23
N THR A 503 -8.02 11.06 13.12
CA THR A 503 -6.67 10.50 13.06
C THR A 503 -5.70 11.59 12.64
N LEU A 504 -4.41 11.37 12.88
CA LEU A 504 -3.36 12.27 12.42
C LEU A 504 -3.42 12.47 10.89
N ALA A 505 -3.75 11.43 10.12
CA ALA A 505 -3.89 11.50 8.67
C ALA A 505 -5.07 12.41 8.26
N THR A 506 -6.25 12.23 8.86
CA THR A 506 -7.42 13.06 8.52
C THR A 506 -7.24 14.51 8.97
N TYR A 507 -6.64 14.72 10.14
CA TYR A 507 -6.33 16.05 10.67
C TYR A 507 -5.41 16.82 9.72
N VAL A 508 -4.30 16.20 9.31
CA VAL A 508 -3.36 16.82 8.35
C VAL A 508 -4.03 17.08 7.01
N PHE A 509 -4.86 16.14 6.54
CA PHE A 509 -5.57 16.31 5.27
C PHE A 509 -6.55 17.48 5.29
N THR A 510 -7.20 17.80 6.42
CA THR A 510 -8.03 19.00 6.53
C THR A 510 -7.23 20.27 6.21
N PHE A 511 -6.01 20.41 6.73
CA PHE A 511 -5.13 21.55 6.41
C PHE A 511 -4.62 21.54 4.96
N VAL A 512 -4.52 20.37 4.33
CA VAL A 512 -4.23 20.26 2.88
C VAL A 512 -5.38 20.83 2.06
N VAL A 513 -6.62 20.47 2.41
CA VAL A 513 -7.82 20.97 1.74
C VAL A 513 -8.03 22.46 1.97
N ASP A 514 -7.71 22.95 3.17
CA ASP A 514 -7.84 24.36 3.54
C ASP A 514 -6.68 25.25 3.06
N GLU A 515 -5.73 24.69 2.28
CA GLU A 515 -4.53 25.37 1.79
C GLU A 515 -3.67 26.03 2.87
N GLN A 516 -3.56 25.34 4.03
CA GLN A 516 -2.85 25.80 5.22
C GLN A 516 -1.93 24.71 5.80
N LEU A 517 -1.35 23.85 4.95
CA LEU A 517 -0.54 22.73 5.42
C LEU A 517 0.64 23.17 6.31
N GLU A 518 1.13 24.40 6.17
CA GLU A 518 2.24 24.90 6.99
C GLU A 518 1.90 24.88 8.49
N GLN A 519 0.64 25.08 8.85
CA GLN A 519 0.16 25.03 10.24
C GLN A 519 0.12 23.59 10.79
N ALA A 520 -0.04 22.59 9.92
CA ALA A 520 -0.01 21.16 10.27
C ALA A 520 1.31 20.47 9.88
N ALA A 521 2.37 21.23 9.61
CA ALA A 521 3.63 20.70 9.12
C ALA A 521 4.29 19.72 10.11
N LEU A 522 4.21 19.98 11.41
CA LEU A 522 4.75 19.08 12.44
C LEU A 522 3.97 17.74 12.51
N PRO A 523 2.63 17.73 12.59
CA PRO A 523 1.81 16.53 12.40
C PRO A 523 2.14 15.76 11.10
N ALA A 524 2.29 16.46 9.98
CA ALA A 524 2.64 15.87 8.68
C ALA A 524 4.04 15.24 8.70
N LEU A 525 5.03 15.92 9.29
CA LEU A 525 6.38 15.40 9.47
C LEU A 525 6.38 14.15 10.36
N MET A 526 5.54 14.11 11.40
CA MET A 526 5.38 12.92 12.25
C MET A 526 4.84 11.72 11.46
N LEU A 527 3.87 11.91 10.56
CA LEU A 527 3.38 10.84 9.67
C LEU A 527 4.51 10.28 8.79
N VAL A 528 5.33 11.16 8.22
CA VAL A 528 6.50 10.75 7.42
C VAL A 528 7.50 9.99 8.28
N LEU A 529 7.85 10.52 9.47
CA LEU A 529 8.82 9.90 10.37
C LEU A 529 8.39 8.49 10.83
N VAL A 530 7.10 8.27 11.11
CA VAL A 530 6.61 6.93 11.44
C VAL A 530 6.65 6.01 10.21
N GLY A 531 6.34 6.53 9.03
CA GLY A 531 6.49 5.83 7.75
C GLY A 531 7.92 5.39 7.42
N LEU A 532 8.95 6.03 8.00
CA LEU A 532 10.36 5.68 7.80
C LEU A 532 10.81 4.44 8.57
N VAL A 533 10.12 4.12 9.67
CA VAL A 533 10.49 2.99 10.55
C VAL A 533 10.57 1.64 9.82
N PRO A 534 9.61 1.20 8.98
CA PRO A 534 9.70 -0.08 8.28
C PRO A 534 10.81 -0.05 7.22
N VAL A 535 11.10 1.10 6.60
CA VAL A 535 12.17 1.26 5.60
C VAL A 535 13.53 1.03 6.25
N ILE A 536 13.78 1.68 7.39
CA ILE A 536 15.04 1.54 8.14
C ILE A 536 15.18 0.12 8.69
N TRP A 537 14.10 -0.43 9.26
CA TRP A 537 14.11 -1.76 9.85
C TRP A 537 14.29 -2.87 8.81
N LEU A 538 13.59 -2.80 7.67
CA LEU A 538 13.74 -3.75 6.57
C LEU A 538 15.18 -3.77 6.06
N ASN A 539 15.82 -2.61 5.96
CA ASN A 539 17.22 -2.53 5.57
C ASN A 539 18.14 -3.19 6.61
N ALA A 540 17.95 -2.90 7.91
CA ALA A 540 18.73 -3.51 8.99
C ALA A 540 18.64 -5.05 9.00
N VAL A 541 17.45 -5.61 8.73
CA VAL A 541 17.25 -7.07 8.67
C VAL A 541 17.87 -7.70 7.42
N LEU A 542 17.89 -6.99 6.29
CA LEU A 542 18.56 -7.44 5.07
C LEU A 542 20.09 -7.38 5.17
N GLU A 543 20.62 -6.46 5.99
CA GLU A 543 22.06 -6.33 6.25
C GLU A 543 22.60 -7.42 7.19
N ASN A 544 21.85 -7.80 8.22
CA ASN A 544 22.24 -8.85 9.20
C ASN A 544 22.28 -10.29 8.64
N LYS A 545 22.14 -10.46 7.32
CA LYS A 545 22.27 -11.74 6.59
C LYS A 545 23.55 -11.82 5.75
N ARG A 546 24.39 -10.79 5.77
CA ARG A 546 25.76 -10.82 5.29
C ARG A 546 26.69 -10.90 6.49
#